data_AF-A0A9D7EG81-F1
#
_entry.id   AF-A0A9D7EG81-F1
#
_cell.length_a   1.000
_cell.length_b   1.000
_cell.length_c   1.000
_cell.angle_alpha   90.00
_cell.angle_beta   90.00
_cell.angle_gamma   90.00
#
_symmetry.space_group_name_H-M   'P 1'
#
loop_
_entity.id
_entity.type
_entity.pdbx_description
1 polymer ?
#
loop_
_entity_poly.entity_id
_entity_poly.type
_entity_poly.pdbx_seq_one_letter_code
_entity_poly.pdbx_strand_id
1 'polypeptide(L)'
;MRSPIRKLRVIFLSLISLTVAMTLFAENSGKNSVADIPPERGLRTACLRMDVYPNSQIASNTPGYAFSYFGDPNDYIYDGYLILGNSAANLSYSTSLQGTGIPTPSNPFGYLYPDAIAMTIDSVSYASHRVAAGKGYNRDSTIMFDVRWFAAKHPDTCNSMVAEFKIYKGPNGGTVTGLTIAYYVDVDVPADSFSRNYCGVDPSRSMVYQRGASTDGPNNNASRYAAMAGLSYRRQIIGGLVLPASTYIYPEAGVFENDSIWNRMSILQDGQYSIAPGFADPGVGTGPATDLVSVLVLDRNQTVTSSDTLYYGVVLAGQSDGGTLTSLKNAIDKGLYFAADHDLVPGAFVEGCLCGDANNSGGFTISDVVYIITAVFAGGPLPSQPCLGDANGSGDMSVSDAVFLIGFHFFGGPEPLCP
;
A
#
# COMPACT_ATOMS: atom_id res chain seq x y z
N MET A 1 31.04 74.15 30.78
CA MET A 1 29.93 74.00 29.81
C MET A 1 30.48 73.56 28.46
N ARG A 2 30.37 72.27 28.14
CA ARG A 2 30.33 71.68 26.79
C ARG A 2 29.89 70.22 26.98
N SER A 3 28.72 69.90 26.46
CA SER A 3 27.98 68.64 26.62
C SER A 3 28.68 67.46 25.90
N PRO A 4 28.69 66.23 26.46
CA PRO A 4 29.35 65.07 25.87
C PRO A 4 28.40 64.35 24.90
N ILE A 5 28.13 64.96 23.74
CA ILE A 5 27.49 64.27 22.61
C ILE A 5 28.55 64.16 21.51
N ARG A 6 29.41 63.13 21.60
CA ARG A 6 30.26 62.55 20.51
C ARG A 6 31.36 61.63 21.06
N LYS A 7 31.06 60.79 22.05
CA LYS A 7 31.82 59.55 22.32
C LYS A 7 30.89 58.39 22.72
N LEU A 8 29.70 58.39 22.13
CA LEU A 8 28.70 57.33 22.27
C LEU A 8 28.17 56.95 20.87
N ARG A 9 29.09 56.55 19.98
CA ARG A 9 28.72 55.99 18.66
C ARG A 9 29.71 54.97 18.08
N VAL A 10 30.69 54.53 18.86
CA VAL A 10 31.65 53.47 18.45
C VAL A 10 31.66 52.28 19.43
N ILE A 11 30.92 52.35 20.55
CA ILE A 11 30.73 51.19 21.46
C ILE A 11 29.34 50.55 21.31
N PHE A 12 28.48 51.09 20.43
CA PHE A 12 27.16 50.52 20.12
C PHE A 12 27.08 49.78 18.79
N LEU A 13 28.20 49.60 18.07
CA LEU A 13 28.29 48.74 16.88
C LEU A 13 29.20 47.51 17.07
N SER A 14 29.86 47.37 18.22
CA SER A 14 30.66 46.17 18.55
C SER A 14 29.89 45.14 19.41
N LEU A 15 28.68 45.46 19.85
CA LEU A 15 27.80 44.56 20.60
C LEU A 15 26.59 44.05 19.81
N ILE A 16 26.49 44.43 18.53
CA ILE A 16 25.50 43.86 17.59
C ILE A 16 26.16 42.89 16.60
N SER A 17 27.50 42.89 16.48
CA SER A 17 28.22 41.95 15.62
C SER A 17 28.78 40.71 16.35
N LEU A 18 28.49 40.56 17.65
CA LEU A 18 28.81 39.36 18.44
C LEU A 18 27.56 38.55 18.85
N THR A 19 26.37 39.03 18.51
CA THR A 19 25.10 38.28 18.66
C THR A 19 24.59 37.73 17.31
N VAL A 20 25.27 38.04 16.20
CA VAL A 20 24.93 37.52 14.86
C VAL A 20 26.01 36.57 14.30
N ALA A 21 27.18 36.50 14.93
CA ALA A 21 28.23 35.52 14.58
C ALA A 21 28.22 34.25 15.44
N MET A 22 27.34 34.16 16.45
CA MET A 22 27.17 32.97 17.30
C MET A 22 25.81 32.27 17.07
N THR A 23 25.14 32.60 15.97
CA THR A 23 23.87 31.99 15.51
C THR A 23 23.98 31.46 14.08
N LEU A 24 25.20 31.25 13.56
CA LEU A 24 25.40 30.65 12.22
C LEU A 24 26.41 29.49 12.19
N PHE A 25 26.83 28.98 13.36
CA PHE A 25 27.69 27.79 13.45
C PHE A 25 27.25 26.79 14.55
N ALA A 26 25.98 26.84 14.97
CA ALA A 26 25.40 25.90 15.92
C ALA A 26 23.95 25.52 15.57
N GLU A 27 23.66 25.34 14.27
CA GLU A 27 22.37 24.81 13.80
C GLU A 27 22.53 23.58 12.91
N ASN A 28 23.61 22.81 13.13
CA ASN A 28 23.79 21.50 12.49
C ASN A 28 24.27 20.41 13.46
N SER A 29 23.95 20.56 14.74
CA SER A 29 24.20 19.55 15.79
C SER A 29 22.98 19.33 16.69
N GLY A 30 21.80 19.71 16.22
CA GLY A 30 20.51 19.26 16.74
C GLY A 30 20.24 17.86 16.24
N LYS A 31 20.59 16.87 17.05
CA LYS A 31 20.22 15.48 16.87
C LYS A 31 18.71 15.40 16.67
N ASN A 32 18.28 14.99 15.47
CA ASN A 32 16.93 14.47 15.26
C ASN A 32 16.81 13.13 16.02
N SER A 33 16.64 13.21 17.33
CA SER A 33 16.12 12.09 18.11
C SER A 33 14.68 11.87 17.68
N VAL A 34 14.31 10.61 17.50
CA VAL A 34 12.98 10.08 17.12
C VAL A 34 11.84 10.52 18.07
N ALA A 35 12.12 11.38 19.07
CA ALA A 35 11.18 11.89 20.06
C ALA A 35 10.52 13.24 19.69
N ASP A 36 10.86 13.87 18.57
CA ASP A 36 10.27 15.15 18.12
C ASP A 36 9.51 15.03 16.78
N ILE A 37 8.66 14.00 16.62
CA ILE A 37 7.69 13.94 15.51
C ILE A 37 6.39 14.62 16.00
N PRO A 38 5.99 15.79 15.47
CA PRO A 38 4.71 16.44 15.79
C PRO A 38 3.52 15.61 15.26
N PRO A 39 2.30 15.85 15.76
CA PRO A 39 1.22 14.86 15.85
C PRO A 39 0.66 14.43 14.48
N GLU A 40 0.38 13.13 14.35
CA GLU A 40 -0.52 12.45 13.40
C GLU A 40 -0.43 12.80 11.89
N ARG A 41 -0.05 11.80 11.06
CA ARG A 41 -0.19 11.86 9.59
C ARG A 41 -0.94 10.64 9.04
N GLY A 42 -1.98 10.22 9.76
CA GLY A 42 -2.77 9.05 9.41
C GLY A 42 -3.77 9.36 8.30
N LEU A 43 -3.79 8.53 7.26
CA LEU A 43 -4.92 8.45 6.37
C LEU A 43 -6.06 7.75 7.12
N ARG A 44 -7.09 8.51 7.49
CA ARG A 44 -8.18 8.05 8.36
C ARG A 44 -9.54 8.16 7.66
N THR A 45 -10.37 7.12 7.77
CA THR A 45 -11.76 7.07 7.27
C THR A 45 -12.75 6.82 8.41
N ALA A 46 -13.99 6.41 8.13
CA ALA A 46 -14.90 5.93 9.18
C ALA A 46 -14.56 4.50 9.65
N CYS A 47 -13.88 3.71 8.82
CA CYS A 47 -13.60 2.30 9.10
C CYS A 47 -12.13 2.04 9.46
N LEU A 48 -11.19 2.75 8.83
CA LEU A 48 -9.77 2.41 8.82
C LEU A 48 -8.87 3.60 9.12
N ARG A 49 -7.71 3.32 9.72
CA ARG A 49 -6.58 4.24 9.83
C ARG A 49 -5.29 3.54 9.39
N MET A 50 -4.36 4.31 8.83
CA MET A 50 -2.99 3.88 8.53
C MET A 50 -2.09 5.10 8.45
N ASP A 51 -0.92 5.05 9.09
CA ASP A 51 0.11 6.06 8.88
C ASP A 51 0.93 5.75 7.63
N VAL A 52 1.24 6.81 6.90
CA VAL A 52 1.88 6.74 5.59
C VAL A 52 3.03 7.75 5.51
N TYR A 53 4.10 7.34 4.86
CA TYR A 53 5.33 8.12 4.70
C TYR A 53 5.61 8.42 3.21
N PRO A 54 6.37 9.50 2.89
CA PRO A 54 6.56 9.94 1.51
C PRO A 54 7.27 8.91 0.62
N ASN A 55 8.07 8.06 1.22
CA ASN A 55 8.84 7.01 0.55
C ASN A 55 8.07 5.69 0.39
N SER A 56 6.73 5.72 0.45
CA SER A 56 5.81 4.56 0.43
C SER A 56 5.75 3.70 1.70
N GLN A 57 6.58 3.99 2.70
CA GLN A 57 6.52 3.25 3.95
C GLN A 57 5.15 3.47 4.61
N ILE A 58 4.57 2.41 5.16
CA ILE A 58 3.37 2.45 5.97
C ILE A 58 3.64 1.81 7.32
N ALA A 59 2.84 2.19 8.30
CA ALA A 59 2.67 1.40 9.51
C ALA A 59 3.96 1.00 10.24
N SER A 60 4.83 1.97 10.57
CA SER A 60 6.06 1.70 11.32
C SER A 60 5.71 1.08 12.67
N ASN A 61 6.19 -0.14 12.97
CA ASN A 61 5.98 -0.99 14.16
C ASN A 61 5.96 -0.28 15.54
N THR A 62 5.02 0.65 15.70
CA THR A 62 4.81 1.56 16.81
C THR A 62 3.31 1.48 17.10
N PRO A 63 2.90 1.13 18.32
CA PRO A 63 1.49 0.96 18.65
C PRO A 63 0.66 2.19 18.28
N GLY A 64 -0.43 1.98 17.54
CA GLY A 64 -1.34 3.04 17.11
C GLY A 64 -1.01 3.69 15.76
N TYR A 65 0.07 3.27 15.10
CA TYR A 65 0.51 3.77 13.80
C TYR A 65 0.26 2.80 12.64
N ALA A 66 -0.44 1.68 12.86
CA ALA A 66 -0.60 0.60 11.89
C ALA A 66 -1.86 0.71 11.00
N PHE A 67 -1.95 -0.16 9.97
CA PHE A 67 -3.25 -0.43 9.34
C PHE A 67 -4.17 -1.09 10.37
N SER A 68 -5.25 -0.41 10.73
CA SER A 68 -6.16 -0.85 11.79
C SER A 68 -7.58 -0.33 11.59
N TYR A 69 -8.54 -1.05 12.16
CA TYR A 69 -9.96 -0.67 12.12
C TYR A 69 -10.32 0.27 13.27
N PHE A 70 -11.17 1.26 13.01
CA PHE A 70 -11.75 2.09 14.07
C PHE A 70 -12.62 1.23 14.99
N GLY A 71 -12.36 1.31 16.29
CA GLY A 71 -13.05 0.51 17.31
C GLY A 71 -12.43 -0.87 17.57
N ASP A 72 -11.38 -1.24 16.83
CA ASP A 72 -10.57 -2.41 17.13
C ASP A 72 -9.28 -1.96 17.84
N PRO A 73 -8.97 -2.47 19.05
CA PRO A 73 -7.73 -2.12 19.73
C PRO A 73 -6.49 -2.72 19.04
N ASN A 74 -6.68 -3.58 18.05
CA ASN A 74 -5.61 -4.32 17.42
C ASN A 74 -5.25 -3.81 16.03
N ASP A 75 -3.98 -3.98 15.71
CA ASP A 75 -3.35 -3.64 14.44
C ASP A 75 -3.17 -4.91 13.57
N TYR A 76 -3.08 -4.72 12.23
CA TYR A 76 -3.15 -5.83 11.26
C TYR A 76 -1.99 -5.91 10.28
N ILE A 77 -1.48 -4.75 9.84
CA ILE A 77 -0.40 -4.66 8.85
C ILE A 77 0.58 -3.61 9.32
N TYR A 78 1.86 -3.97 9.32
CA TYR A 78 3.01 -3.17 9.66
C TYR A 78 4.02 -3.12 8.53
N ASP A 79 4.92 -2.14 8.63
CA ASP A 79 6.18 -2.09 7.92
C ASP A 79 6.07 -2.39 6.42
N GLY A 80 5.04 -1.84 5.78
CA GLY A 80 4.81 -2.00 4.36
C GLY A 80 5.63 -1.01 3.55
N TYR A 81 6.23 -1.43 2.44
CA TYR A 81 7.04 -0.57 1.59
C TYR A 81 7.25 -1.14 0.18
N LEU A 82 7.52 -0.24 -0.76
CA LEU A 82 7.96 -0.60 -2.10
C LEU A 82 9.39 -1.17 -2.07
N ILE A 83 9.67 -2.11 -2.97
CA ILE A 83 10.99 -2.67 -3.23
C ILE A 83 11.33 -2.39 -4.69
N LEU A 84 12.50 -1.77 -4.92
CA LEU A 84 13.02 -1.43 -6.25
C LEU A 84 14.46 -1.91 -6.41
N GLY A 85 14.74 -2.69 -7.44
CA GLY A 85 16.12 -3.10 -7.72
C GLY A 85 16.26 -4.00 -8.95
N ASN A 86 17.49 -4.16 -9.43
CA ASN A 86 17.82 -5.01 -10.58
C ASN A 86 18.85 -6.12 -10.27
N SER A 87 19.32 -6.18 -9.03
CA SER A 87 20.18 -7.24 -8.51
C SER A 87 20.11 -7.26 -6.98
N ALA A 88 20.57 -8.34 -6.37
CA ALA A 88 20.70 -8.42 -4.91
C ALA A 88 21.60 -7.31 -4.34
N ALA A 89 22.66 -6.97 -5.08
CA ALA A 89 23.57 -5.88 -4.74
C ALA A 89 22.98 -4.49 -5.01
N ASN A 90 21.84 -4.38 -5.70
CA ASN A 90 21.16 -3.12 -6.07
C ASN A 90 19.66 -3.14 -5.77
N LEU A 91 19.32 -3.48 -4.55
CA LEU A 91 17.97 -3.47 -4.02
C LEU A 91 17.77 -2.28 -3.07
N SER A 92 16.61 -1.62 -3.17
CA SER A 92 16.15 -0.54 -2.30
C SER A 92 14.81 -0.92 -1.68
N TYR A 93 14.68 -0.73 -0.37
CA TYR A 93 13.52 -1.08 0.45
C TYR A 93 13.44 -0.15 1.67
N SER A 94 12.57 -0.38 2.64
CA SER A 94 12.52 0.37 3.91
C SER A 94 12.58 -0.62 5.07
N THR A 95 13.27 -0.34 6.17
CA THR A 95 13.13 -1.17 7.38
C THR A 95 12.83 -0.28 8.57
N SER A 96 11.95 -0.77 9.43
CA SER A 96 11.38 -0.09 10.59
C SER A 96 12.23 -0.18 11.85
N LEU A 97 13.27 -1.00 11.88
CA LEU A 97 14.18 -1.04 13.02
C LEU A 97 15.02 0.24 13.03
N GLN A 98 14.97 0.97 14.15
CA GLN A 98 15.69 2.20 14.48
C GLN A 98 17.24 2.03 14.44
N GLY A 99 17.78 1.69 13.27
CA GLY A 99 19.17 1.33 12.99
C GLY A 99 19.73 2.22 11.89
N THR A 100 20.06 3.42 12.31
CA THR A 100 20.65 4.57 11.60
C THR A 100 21.79 4.28 10.61
N GLY A 101 21.76 4.96 9.46
CA GLY A 101 22.96 5.32 8.70
C GLY A 101 22.68 6.10 7.42
N ILE A 102 23.28 7.29 7.28
CA ILE A 102 23.59 7.86 5.96
C ILE A 102 24.46 6.83 5.24
N PRO A 103 24.25 6.52 3.96
CA PRO A 103 25.07 5.55 3.22
C PRO A 103 26.55 5.85 3.43
N THR A 104 27.29 4.84 3.88
CA THR A 104 28.75 4.87 3.81
C THR A 104 29.18 3.91 2.71
N PRO A 105 30.39 4.06 2.13
CA PRO A 105 30.95 3.05 1.23
C PRO A 105 31.01 1.63 1.85
N SER A 106 30.95 1.54 3.18
CA SER A 106 30.93 0.30 3.96
C SER A 106 29.52 -0.18 4.39
N ASN A 107 28.48 0.63 4.18
CA ASN A 107 27.06 0.28 4.34
C ASN A 107 26.29 0.81 3.11
N PRO A 108 26.39 0.10 1.96
CA PRO A 108 25.82 0.53 0.68
C PRO A 108 24.30 0.24 0.57
N PHE A 109 23.60 -0.02 1.68
CA PHE A 109 22.20 -0.41 1.71
C PHE A 109 21.32 0.85 1.80
N GLY A 110 20.28 1.01 0.99
CA GLY A 110 19.15 0.09 0.83
C GLY A 110 17.82 0.80 1.12
N TYR A 111 17.81 2.12 1.25
CA TYR A 111 16.61 2.91 1.56
C TYR A 111 15.91 3.42 0.30
N LEU A 112 14.59 3.43 0.35
CA LEU A 112 13.79 4.38 -0.41
C LEU A 112 13.86 5.75 0.28
N TYR A 113 14.37 6.74 -0.44
CA TYR A 113 14.49 8.10 0.06
C TYR A 113 13.23 8.90 -0.25
N PRO A 114 12.69 9.65 0.70
CA PRO A 114 11.64 10.61 0.41
C PRO A 114 12.23 11.81 -0.34
N ASP A 115 11.60 12.20 -1.45
CA ASP A 115 11.95 13.45 -2.18
C ASP A 115 11.40 14.69 -1.47
N ALA A 116 10.29 14.51 -0.73
CA ALA A 116 9.69 15.54 0.12
C ALA A 116 9.75 15.13 1.59
N ILE A 117 9.92 16.11 2.48
CA ILE A 117 9.98 15.89 3.94
C ILE A 117 8.61 15.41 4.50
N ALA A 118 7.52 15.54 3.73
CA ALA A 118 6.16 15.42 4.20
C ALA A 118 5.23 14.74 3.18
N MET A 119 4.40 13.80 3.64
CA MET A 119 3.21 13.37 2.90
C MET A 119 2.21 14.52 2.86
N THR A 120 1.56 14.71 1.70
CA THR A 120 0.44 15.65 1.55
C THR A 120 -0.86 14.88 1.72
N ILE A 121 -1.74 15.30 2.64
CA ILE A 121 -3.05 14.68 2.84
C ILE A 121 -4.14 15.61 2.32
N ASP A 122 -4.88 15.16 1.32
CA ASP A 122 -6.09 15.78 0.83
C ASP A 122 -7.32 15.02 1.36
N SER A 123 -8.09 15.70 2.20
CA SER A 123 -9.33 15.17 2.77
C SER A 123 -10.58 15.91 2.29
N VAL A 124 -10.43 16.94 1.45
CA VAL A 124 -11.50 17.90 1.14
C VAL A 124 -11.85 17.97 -0.34
N SER A 125 -10.88 17.77 -1.25
CA SER A 125 -11.11 17.98 -2.68
C SER A 125 -11.93 16.86 -3.33
N TYR A 126 -11.92 15.66 -2.73
CA TYR A 126 -12.61 14.48 -3.26
C TYR A 126 -13.81 14.13 -2.38
N ALA A 127 -15.01 14.05 -2.95
CA ALA A 127 -16.23 13.75 -2.19
C ALA A 127 -16.24 12.30 -1.66
N SER A 128 -15.79 11.34 -2.48
CA SER A 128 -15.88 9.90 -2.21
C SER A 128 -14.71 9.32 -1.41
N HIS A 129 -13.55 9.98 -1.41
CA HIS A 129 -12.33 9.42 -0.82
C HIS A 129 -11.38 10.49 -0.25
N ARG A 130 -10.30 10.03 0.37
CA ARG A 130 -9.15 10.84 0.83
C ARG A 130 -7.90 10.36 0.12
N VAL A 131 -6.94 11.26 -0.08
CA VAL A 131 -5.68 10.95 -0.76
C VAL A 131 -4.51 11.37 0.12
N ALA A 132 -3.53 10.50 0.28
CA ALA A 132 -2.23 10.86 0.83
C ALA A 132 -1.15 10.65 -0.24
N ALA A 133 -0.42 11.71 -0.60
CA ALA A 133 0.55 11.71 -1.69
C ALA A 133 1.98 11.93 -1.20
N GLY A 134 2.89 11.15 -1.76
CA GLY A 134 4.32 11.16 -1.48
C GLY A 134 5.15 10.92 -2.73
N LYS A 135 6.46 11.10 -2.58
CA LYS A 135 7.44 10.87 -3.64
C LYS A 135 8.71 10.34 -3.03
N GLY A 136 9.41 9.49 -3.76
CA GLY A 136 10.72 9.04 -3.36
C GLY A 136 11.55 8.52 -4.52
N TYR A 137 12.77 8.10 -4.20
CA TYR A 137 13.67 7.48 -5.17
C TYR A 137 14.41 6.31 -4.53
N ASN A 138 14.89 5.41 -5.39
CA ASN A 138 15.71 4.27 -4.98
C ASN A 138 17.10 4.76 -4.53
N ARG A 139 17.90 3.87 -3.94
CA ARG A 139 19.11 4.25 -3.19
C ARG A 139 20.17 5.04 -3.98
N ASP A 140 20.22 4.87 -5.30
CA ASP A 140 21.19 5.53 -6.19
C ASP A 140 20.54 6.66 -7.02
N SER A 141 19.26 6.95 -6.75
CA SER A 141 18.43 7.93 -7.44
C SER A 141 18.34 7.71 -8.96
N THR A 142 18.53 6.48 -9.43
CA THR A 142 18.36 6.12 -10.85
C THR A 142 16.89 5.91 -11.22
N ILE A 143 16.06 5.59 -10.23
CA ILE A 143 14.61 5.42 -10.34
C ILE A 143 13.92 6.32 -9.31
N MET A 144 12.89 7.03 -9.75
CA MET A 144 11.99 7.81 -8.91
C MET A 144 10.59 7.19 -8.93
N PHE A 145 9.82 7.44 -7.89
CA PHE A 145 8.42 7.06 -7.82
C PHE A 145 7.56 8.13 -7.17
N ASP A 146 6.33 8.25 -7.67
CA ASP A 146 5.22 8.88 -6.95
C ASP A 146 4.41 7.78 -6.26
N VAL A 147 3.92 8.05 -5.06
CA VAL A 147 2.98 7.20 -4.34
C VAL A 147 1.74 8.00 -3.96
N ARG A 148 0.56 7.45 -4.22
CA ARG A 148 -0.72 7.99 -3.74
C ARG A 148 -1.49 6.88 -3.04
N TRP A 149 -1.85 7.11 -1.78
CA TRP A 149 -2.73 6.25 -1.01
C TRP A 149 -4.14 6.81 -1.01
N PHE A 150 -5.10 5.98 -1.35
CA PHE A 150 -6.52 6.30 -1.44
C PHE A 150 -7.27 5.52 -0.36
N ALA A 151 -8.19 6.22 0.31
CA ALA A 151 -9.08 5.60 1.28
C ALA A 151 -10.50 6.15 1.11
N ALA A 152 -11.45 5.26 0.83
CA ALA A 152 -12.85 5.62 0.64
C ALA A 152 -13.46 6.20 1.92
N LYS A 153 -14.36 7.19 1.78
CA LYS A 153 -15.01 7.84 2.92
C LYS A 153 -16.27 7.10 3.39
N HIS A 154 -16.95 6.40 2.48
CA HIS A 154 -18.23 5.77 2.79
C HIS A 154 -18.05 4.53 3.69
N PRO A 155 -18.86 4.36 4.76
CA PRO A 155 -18.77 3.21 5.67
C PRO A 155 -18.77 1.84 4.98
N ASP A 156 -19.50 1.70 3.88
CA ASP A 156 -19.62 0.41 3.19
C ASP A 156 -18.41 0.06 2.31
N THR A 157 -17.58 1.04 1.94
CA THR A 157 -16.42 0.86 1.05
C THR A 157 -15.09 1.21 1.71
N CYS A 158 -15.09 1.71 2.94
CA CYS A 158 -13.87 2.10 3.64
C CYS A 158 -13.09 0.93 4.25
N ASN A 159 -13.30 -0.30 3.80
CA ASN A 159 -12.71 -1.52 4.35
C ASN A 159 -11.39 -1.95 3.69
N SER A 160 -10.87 -1.16 2.74
CA SER A 160 -9.55 -1.31 2.13
C SER A 160 -8.86 0.04 1.93
N MET A 161 -7.54 0.02 1.74
CA MET A 161 -6.76 1.15 1.22
C MET A 161 -6.07 0.76 -0.08
N VAL A 162 -5.94 1.70 -1.01
CA VAL A 162 -5.37 1.45 -2.34
C VAL A 162 -4.17 2.36 -2.55
N ALA A 163 -3.02 1.80 -2.89
CA ALA A 163 -1.85 2.54 -3.34
C ALA A 163 -1.78 2.57 -4.85
N GLU A 164 -1.44 3.72 -5.41
CA GLU A 164 -0.93 3.88 -6.76
C GLU A 164 0.56 4.20 -6.69
N PHE A 165 1.34 3.53 -7.53
CA PHE A 165 2.76 3.80 -7.76
C PHE A 165 3.00 4.17 -9.22
N LYS A 166 3.60 5.34 -9.45
CA LYS A 166 4.14 5.72 -10.76
C LYS A 166 5.64 5.69 -10.70
N ILE A 167 6.27 4.82 -11.48
CA ILE A 167 7.72 4.60 -11.46
C ILE A 167 8.31 5.11 -12.76
N TYR A 168 9.33 5.97 -12.65
CA TYR A 168 9.95 6.63 -13.78
C TYR A 168 11.43 6.91 -13.51
N LYS A 169 12.13 7.40 -14.52
CA LYS A 169 13.56 7.69 -14.41
C LYS A 169 13.85 8.73 -13.32
N GLY A 170 14.82 8.42 -12.45
CA GLY A 170 15.32 9.33 -11.43
C GLY A 170 16.41 10.30 -11.94
N PRO A 171 16.81 11.28 -11.11
CA PRO A 171 17.73 12.36 -11.51
C PRO A 171 19.13 11.86 -11.91
N ASN A 172 19.58 10.73 -11.36
CA ASN A 172 20.90 10.16 -11.66
C ASN A 172 20.85 9.05 -12.73
N GLY A 173 19.67 8.69 -13.22
CA GLY A 173 19.47 7.52 -14.07
C GLY A 173 19.72 7.78 -15.55
N GLY A 174 20.47 6.90 -16.23
CA GLY A 174 20.33 6.68 -17.68
C GLY A 174 19.10 5.83 -17.97
N THR A 175 19.09 5.10 -19.08
CA THR A 175 18.13 3.99 -19.23
C THR A 175 18.44 2.93 -18.18
N VAL A 176 17.47 2.61 -17.32
CA VAL A 176 17.57 1.52 -16.35
C VAL A 176 16.98 0.27 -17.00
N THR A 177 17.65 -0.87 -16.85
CA THR A 177 17.21 -2.16 -17.39
C THR A 177 17.21 -3.20 -16.28
N GLY A 178 16.43 -4.27 -16.47
CA GLY A 178 16.35 -5.36 -15.51
C GLY A 178 15.64 -5.00 -14.20
N LEU A 179 14.86 -3.92 -14.19
CA LEU A 179 14.22 -3.44 -12.96
C LEU A 179 13.11 -4.41 -12.51
N THR A 180 13.18 -4.79 -11.24
CA THR A 180 12.15 -5.52 -10.50
C THR A 180 11.46 -4.57 -9.54
N ILE A 181 10.13 -4.68 -9.51
CA ILE A 181 9.23 -3.89 -8.69
C ILE A 181 8.43 -4.86 -7.83
N ALA A 182 8.50 -4.69 -6.51
CA ALA A 182 7.74 -5.49 -5.57
C ALA A 182 7.20 -4.62 -4.43
N TYR A 183 6.23 -5.14 -3.68
CA TYR A 183 5.73 -4.53 -2.47
C TYR A 183 5.79 -5.54 -1.33
N TYR A 184 6.32 -5.12 -0.20
CA TYR A 184 6.46 -5.92 1.01
C TYR A 184 5.49 -5.38 2.06
N VAL A 185 4.94 -6.27 2.88
CA VAL A 185 4.29 -5.94 4.14
C VAL A 185 4.64 -6.96 5.21
N ASP A 186 4.80 -6.46 6.43
CA ASP A 186 4.80 -7.29 7.62
C ASP A 186 3.35 -7.42 8.09
N VAL A 187 2.86 -8.65 8.23
CA VAL A 187 1.44 -8.90 8.50
C VAL A 187 1.34 -9.63 9.82
N ASP A 188 0.93 -8.89 10.84
CA ASP A 188 0.66 -9.41 12.17
C ASP A 188 -0.85 -9.37 12.44
N VAL A 189 -1.51 -10.53 12.44
CA VAL A 189 -2.97 -10.60 12.54
C VAL A 189 -3.44 -11.24 13.85
N PRO A 190 -3.87 -10.42 14.82
CA PRO A 190 -3.38 -9.09 15.12
C PRO A 190 -2.02 -9.13 15.79
N ALA A 191 -1.34 -7.98 15.77
CA ALA A 191 -0.10 -7.74 16.48
C ALA A 191 -0.14 -8.10 17.96
N ASP A 192 0.53 -9.20 18.28
CA ASP A 192 1.24 -9.39 19.54
C ASP A 192 2.63 -9.95 19.25
N SER A 193 3.58 -9.79 20.18
CA SER A 193 5.00 -10.12 19.96
C SER A 193 5.31 -11.60 19.76
N PHE A 194 4.31 -12.47 19.60
CA PHE A 194 4.45 -13.89 19.29
C PHE A 194 3.28 -14.40 18.43
N SER A 195 2.67 -13.50 17.65
CA SER A 195 1.42 -13.81 16.97
C SER A 195 1.67 -14.92 15.96
N ARG A 196 0.83 -15.96 16.03
CA ARG A 196 0.92 -17.10 15.12
C ARG A 196 -0.14 -16.91 14.05
N ASN A 197 0.30 -16.95 12.80
CA ASN A 197 -0.55 -16.78 11.65
C ASN A 197 -0.51 -18.00 10.74
N TYR A 198 -1.67 -18.29 10.18
CA TYR A 198 -1.79 -19.07 8.97
C TYR A 198 -1.65 -18.15 7.77
N CYS A 199 -1.22 -18.69 6.63
CA CYS A 199 -1.17 -17.95 5.38
C CYS A 199 -1.88 -18.66 4.24
N GLY A 200 -2.23 -17.88 3.23
CA GLY A 200 -2.78 -18.40 1.99
C GLY A 200 -2.61 -17.43 0.84
N VAL A 201 -3.02 -17.87 -0.34
CA VAL A 201 -2.91 -17.13 -1.60
C VAL A 201 -4.20 -17.25 -2.38
N ASP A 202 -4.53 -16.23 -3.16
CA ASP A 202 -5.60 -16.25 -4.13
C ASP A 202 -5.08 -15.65 -5.45
N PRO A 203 -4.53 -16.50 -6.35
CA PRO A 203 -4.00 -16.05 -7.63
C PRO A 203 -5.05 -15.32 -8.50
N SER A 204 -6.35 -15.62 -8.32
CA SER A 204 -7.42 -14.97 -9.10
C SER A 204 -7.58 -13.48 -8.78
N ARG A 205 -7.13 -13.06 -7.59
CA ARG A 205 -7.12 -11.65 -7.12
C ARG A 205 -5.72 -11.07 -7.04
N SER A 206 -4.73 -11.80 -7.53
CA SER A 206 -3.32 -11.49 -7.30
C SER A 206 -2.97 -11.22 -5.83
N MET A 207 -3.55 -12.03 -4.94
CA MET A 207 -3.62 -11.76 -3.51
C MET A 207 -2.81 -12.76 -2.69
N VAL A 208 -2.18 -12.25 -1.64
CA VAL A 208 -1.62 -13.03 -0.53
C VAL A 208 -2.28 -12.58 0.77
N TYR A 209 -2.52 -13.50 1.69
CA TYR A 209 -3.21 -13.18 2.94
C TYR A 209 -2.69 -13.99 4.12
N GLN A 210 -2.99 -13.51 5.31
CA GLN A 210 -2.76 -14.18 6.57
C GLN A 210 -4.00 -14.12 7.47
N ARG A 211 -4.09 -15.10 8.37
CA ARG A 211 -5.15 -15.24 9.37
C ARG A 211 -4.54 -15.49 10.74
N GLY A 212 -5.11 -14.90 11.78
CA GLY A 212 -4.75 -15.26 13.16
C GLY A 212 -4.97 -16.74 13.47
N ALA A 213 -4.15 -17.31 14.35
CA ALA A 213 -4.25 -18.72 14.73
C ALA A 213 -4.53 -19.00 16.21
N SER A 214 -4.48 -17.97 17.07
CA SER A 214 -4.81 -18.08 18.49
C SER A 214 -6.31 -18.28 18.67
N THR A 215 -6.68 -19.34 19.38
CA THR A 215 -8.07 -19.66 19.76
C THR A 215 -8.36 -19.39 21.23
N ASP A 216 -7.37 -18.89 21.98
CA ASP A 216 -7.37 -18.97 23.44
C ASP A 216 -7.63 -17.61 24.09
N GLY A 217 -8.69 -17.55 24.92
CA GLY A 217 -8.95 -16.44 25.83
C GLY A 217 -9.12 -15.07 25.13
N PRO A 218 -8.72 -13.96 25.78
CA PRO A 218 -8.87 -12.60 25.23
C PRO A 218 -7.96 -12.32 24.01
N ASN A 219 -7.04 -13.23 23.70
CA ASN A 219 -6.14 -13.14 22.55
C ASN A 219 -6.66 -13.97 21.35
N ASN A 220 -7.93 -14.41 21.37
CA ASN A 220 -8.51 -15.11 20.24
C ASN A 220 -8.52 -14.21 19.01
N ASN A 221 -7.86 -14.68 17.96
CA ASN A 221 -7.72 -13.99 16.70
C ASN A 221 -8.00 -14.88 15.49
N ALA A 222 -8.54 -16.08 15.70
CA ALA A 222 -8.75 -17.08 14.65
C ALA A 222 -9.70 -16.62 13.53
N SER A 223 -10.50 -15.57 13.77
CA SER A 223 -11.46 -14.96 12.85
C SER A 223 -10.91 -13.72 12.13
N ARG A 224 -9.69 -13.27 12.48
CA ARG A 224 -9.10 -12.03 11.95
C ARG A 224 -8.22 -12.33 10.74
N TYR A 225 -8.25 -11.44 9.76
CA TYR A 225 -7.49 -11.59 8.52
C TYR A 225 -6.81 -10.28 8.11
N ALA A 226 -5.73 -10.39 7.34
CA ALA A 226 -5.18 -9.30 6.56
C ALA A 226 -4.64 -9.81 5.23
N ALA A 227 -4.71 -8.97 4.20
CA ALA A 227 -4.29 -9.32 2.86
C ALA A 227 -3.71 -8.11 2.14
N MET A 228 -2.91 -8.42 1.12
CA MET A 228 -2.62 -7.50 0.05
C MET A 228 -2.86 -8.14 -1.32
N ALA A 229 -3.28 -7.32 -2.28
CA ALA A 229 -3.44 -7.69 -3.68
C ALA A 229 -2.68 -6.71 -4.59
N GLY A 230 -2.12 -7.22 -5.69
CA GLY A 230 -1.29 -6.43 -6.60
C GLY A 230 -1.98 -6.13 -7.92
N LEU A 231 -1.72 -4.94 -8.45
CA LEU A 231 -2.18 -4.47 -9.75
C LEU A 231 -0.97 -4.06 -10.61
N SER A 232 -1.01 -4.43 -11.88
CA SER A 232 -0.01 -4.02 -12.87
C SER A 232 -0.71 -3.71 -14.18
N TYR A 233 -0.16 -2.76 -14.96
CA TYR A 233 -0.63 -2.45 -16.31
C TYR A 233 -0.62 -3.67 -17.26
N ARG A 234 0.10 -4.76 -16.90
CA ARG A 234 0.11 -6.05 -17.61
C ARG A 234 -1.02 -7.00 -17.20
N ARG A 235 -1.98 -6.56 -16.38
CA ARG A 235 -3.12 -7.32 -15.82
C ARG A 235 -2.76 -8.40 -14.81
N GLN A 236 -1.70 -9.19 -15.05
CA GLN A 236 -1.20 -10.20 -14.12
C GLN A 236 0.19 -9.78 -13.61
N ILE A 237 0.36 -9.75 -12.29
CA ILE A 237 1.67 -9.56 -11.66
C ILE A 237 2.50 -10.85 -11.73
N ILE A 238 3.80 -10.76 -11.42
CA ILE A 238 4.67 -11.95 -11.42
C ILE A 238 4.21 -12.95 -10.37
N GLY A 239 3.85 -12.51 -9.16
CA GLY A 239 3.41 -13.45 -8.14
C GLY A 239 3.40 -12.89 -6.74
N GLY A 240 3.20 -13.80 -5.78
CA GLY A 240 3.13 -13.47 -4.36
C GLY A 240 3.80 -14.51 -3.49
N LEU A 241 4.39 -14.05 -2.38
CA LEU A 241 5.08 -14.87 -1.40
C LEU A 241 4.51 -14.60 -0.01
N VAL A 242 4.37 -15.64 0.80
CA VAL A 242 4.26 -15.51 2.27
C VAL A 242 5.34 -16.35 2.92
N LEU A 243 6.21 -15.72 3.71
CA LEU A 243 7.49 -16.28 4.17
C LEU A 243 7.76 -15.93 5.64
N PRO A 244 8.33 -16.83 6.45
CA PRO A 244 8.88 -16.48 7.77
C PRO A 244 10.02 -15.47 7.67
N ALA A 245 9.86 -14.32 8.32
CA ALA A 245 10.86 -13.26 8.33
C ALA A 245 12.17 -13.73 8.97
N SER A 246 12.06 -14.43 10.10
CA SER A 246 13.18 -15.09 10.81
C SER A 246 13.95 -16.14 10.02
N THR A 247 13.52 -16.51 8.81
CA THR A 247 14.25 -17.43 7.93
C THR A 247 14.73 -16.75 6.66
N TYR A 248 13.95 -15.80 6.13
CA TYR A 248 14.16 -15.27 4.78
C TYR A 248 14.48 -13.77 4.73
N ILE A 249 14.36 -13.07 5.86
CA ILE A 249 14.61 -11.63 5.98
C ILE A 249 15.72 -11.39 7.01
N TYR A 250 15.63 -11.98 8.20
CA TYR A 250 16.65 -11.92 9.26
C TYR A 250 16.89 -13.29 9.93
N PRO A 251 17.63 -14.20 9.28
CA PRO A 251 17.94 -15.52 9.86
C PRO A 251 18.82 -15.46 11.12
N GLU A 252 19.55 -14.37 11.31
CA GLU A 252 20.23 -14.05 12.55
C GLU A 252 19.49 -12.88 13.22
N ALA A 253 19.26 -12.98 14.53
CA ALA A 253 18.43 -12.00 15.26
C ALA A 253 18.93 -10.56 15.06
N GLY A 254 18.13 -9.74 14.37
CA GLY A 254 18.44 -8.34 14.07
C GLY A 254 19.38 -8.10 12.88
N VAL A 255 19.76 -9.14 12.14
CA VAL A 255 20.63 -9.04 10.95
C VAL A 255 19.81 -9.31 9.69
N PHE A 256 19.57 -8.27 8.89
CA PHE A 256 18.90 -8.42 7.59
C PHE A 256 19.82 -9.00 6.53
N GLU A 257 19.33 -9.95 5.75
CA GLU A 257 20.04 -10.52 4.60
C GLU A 257 19.44 -10.06 3.27
N ASN A 258 20.16 -9.19 2.56
CA ASN A 258 19.70 -8.60 1.30
C ASN A 258 19.41 -9.62 0.20
N ASP A 259 20.25 -10.65 0.10
CA ASP A 259 20.14 -11.66 -0.94
C ASP A 259 18.95 -12.59 -0.68
N SER A 260 18.49 -12.72 0.56
CA SER A 260 17.49 -13.73 0.92
C SER A 260 16.10 -13.40 0.35
N ILE A 261 15.64 -12.15 0.42
CA ILE A 261 14.40 -11.74 -0.26
C ILE A 261 14.57 -11.69 -1.78
N TRP A 262 15.71 -11.17 -2.29
CA TRP A 262 15.98 -11.12 -3.74
C TRP A 262 15.99 -12.51 -4.38
N ASN A 263 16.62 -13.49 -3.74
CA ASN A 263 16.69 -14.87 -4.20
C ASN A 263 15.30 -15.50 -4.30
N ARG A 264 14.36 -15.12 -3.42
CA ARG A 264 12.97 -15.60 -3.47
C ARG A 264 12.18 -14.92 -4.59
N MET A 265 12.32 -13.61 -4.74
CA MET A 265 11.64 -12.87 -5.81
C MET A 265 12.13 -13.26 -7.21
N SER A 266 13.44 -13.46 -7.38
CA SER A 266 14.06 -13.71 -8.70
C SER A 266 13.70 -15.06 -9.31
N ILE A 267 13.41 -16.07 -8.47
CA ILE A 267 13.04 -17.41 -8.93
C ILE A 267 11.53 -17.57 -9.19
N LEU A 268 10.69 -16.60 -8.80
CA LEU A 268 9.26 -16.65 -9.09
C LEU A 268 8.99 -16.53 -10.58
N GLN A 269 8.15 -17.43 -11.09
CA GLN A 269 7.60 -17.39 -12.44
C GLN A 269 6.31 -16.57 -12.48
N ASP A 270 5.90 -16.15 -13.67
CA ASP A 270 4.69 -15.36 -13.86
C ASP A 270 3.43 -16.11 -13.37
N GLY A 271 2.60 -15.43 -12.59
CA GLY A 271 1.43 -16.01 -11.94
C GLY A 271 1.74 -16.98 -10.80
N GLN A 272 2.99 -17.09 -10.34
CA GLN A 272 3.36 -18.04 -9.30
C GLN A 272 3.13 -17.44 -7.90
N TYR A 273 2.27 -18.09 -7.13
CA TYR A 273 2.03 -17.78 -5.73
C TYR A 273 2.58 -18.89 -4.86
N SER A 274 3.41 -18.55 -3.89
CA SER A 274 4.05 -19.51 -3.00
C SER A 274 3.88 -19.12 -1.55
N ILE A 275 3.50 -20.09 -0.73
CA ILE A 275 3.63 -20.02 0.72
C ILE A 275 4.86 -20.81 1.13
N ALA A 276 5.55 -20.38 2.18
CA ALA A 276 6.61 -21.17 2.76
C ALA A 276 6.05 -22.55 3.21
N PRO A 277 6.78 -23.66 2.95
CA PRO A 277 6.31 -24.99 3.29
C PRO A 277 5.95 -25.10 4.77
N GLY A 278 4.76 -25.62 5.06
CA GLY A 278 4.33 -25.94 6.42
C GLY A 278 3.46 -24.92 7.15
N PHE A 279 3.12 -23.78 6.53
CA PHE A 279 2.42 -22.66 7.20
C PHE A 279 1.02 -22.32 6.63
N ALA A 280 0.45 -23.21 5.83
CA ALA A 280 -0.85 -23.02 5.19
C ALA A 280 -2.02 -22.99 6.19
N ASP A 281 -3.01 -22.12 5.94
CA ASP A 281 -4.35 -22.14 6.56
C ASP A 281 -5.03 -23.53 6.39
N PRO A 282 -5.88 -24.02 7.33
CA PRO A 282 -6.15 -25.44 7.48
C PRO A 282 -6.71 -26.07 6.20
N GLY A 283 -6.08 -27.19 5.82
CA GLY A 283 -6.32 -27.92 4.57
C GLY A 283 -5.04 -28.29 3.81
N VAL A 284 -3.87 -27.69 4.13
CA VAL A 284 -2.64 -27.89 3.34
C VAL A 284 -1.30 -27.90 4.13
N GLY A 285 -1.25 -27.94 5.48
CA GLY A 285 0.07 -27.88 6.18
C GLY A 285 0.12 -27.99 7.71
N THR A 286 1.35 -27.90 8.25
CA THR A 286 1.82 -28.28 9.60
C THR A 286 1.57 -27.26 10.75
N GLY A 287 0.62 -26.34 10.60
CA GLY A 287 0.22 -25.39 11.66
C GLY A 287 0.79 -23.97 11.47
N PRO A 288 0.40 -23.01 12.34
CA PRO A 288 0.66 -21.59 12.14
C PRO A 288 2.09 -21.18 12.53
N ALA A 289 2.64 -20.16 11.87
CA ALA A 289 3.99 -19.62 12.10
C ALA A 289 3.96 -18.27 12.80
N THR A 290 5.04 -17.94 13.51
CA THR A 290 5.27 -16.57 13.97
C THR A 290 5.95 -15.75 12.88
N ASP A 291 5.67 -14.45 12.84
CA ASP A 291 6.50 -13.47 12.14
C ASP A 291 6.58 -13.75 10.62
N LEU A 292 5.41 -13.76 9.99
CA LEU A 292 5.24 -14.01 8.57
C LEU A 292 5.16 -12.69 7.80
N VAL A 293 5.94 -12.59 6.75
CA VAL A 293 5.94 -11.44 5.85
C VAL A 293 5.34 -11.82 4.52
N SER A 294 4.76 -10.83 3.85
CA SER A 294 4.14 -11.02 2.56
C SER A 294 4.82 -10.13 1.51
N VAL A 295 5.06 -10.67 0.31
CA VAL A 295 5.69 -9.94 -0.80
C VAL A 295 4.88 -10.15 -2.08
N LEU A 296 4.50 -9.08 -2.77
CA LEU A 296 3.97 -9.13 -4.13
C LEU A 296 5.06 -8.69 -5.10
N VAL A 297 5.43 -9.54 -6.05
CA VAL A 297 6.32 -9.16 -7.15
C VAL A 297 5.44 -8.62 -8.27
N LEU A 298 5.36 -7.30 -8.38
CA LEU A 298 4.44 -6.59 -9.27
C LEU A 298 4.90 -6.71 -10.73
N ASP A 299 6.20 -6.55 -10.98
CA ASP A 299 6.80 -6.76 -12.30
C ASP A 299 8.31 -7.00 -12.20
N ARG A 300 8.90 -7.55 -13.26
CA ARG A 300 10.33 -7.84 -13.36
C ARG A 300 10.89 -7.54 -14.75
N ASN A 301 12.21 -7.43 -14.84
CA ASN A 301 12.93 -7.19 -16.09
C ASN A 301 12.47 -5.93 -16.85
N GLN A 302 11.98 -4.92 -16.14
CA GLN A 302 11.51 -3.70 -16.76
C GLN A 302 12.67 -2.84 -17.25
N THR A 303 12.40 -2.12 -18.34
CA THR A 303 13.27 -1.05 -18.83
C THR A 303 12.57 0.27 -18.62
N VAL A 304 13.28 1.24 -18.04
CA VAL A 304 12.79 2.59 -17.79
C VAL A 304 13.71 3.56 -18.52
N THR A 305 13.21 4.14 -19.60
CA THR A 305 13.86 5.21 -20.36
C THR A 305 13.41 6.58 -19.85
N SER A 306 13.86 7.66 -20.51
CA SER A 306 13.48 9.03 -20.14
C SER A 306 12.03 9.39 -20.44
N SER A 307 11.33 8.62 -21.27
CA SER A 307 9.92 8.86 -21.61
C SER A 307 8.96 7.93 -20.89
N ASP A 308 9.47 6.90 -20.22
CA ASP A 308 8.62 5.85 -19.66
C ASP A 308 8.07 6.25 -18.30
N THR A 309 6.81 5.90 -18.06
CA THR A 309 6.19 5.87 -16.73
C THR A 309 5.48 4.53 -16.60
N LEU A 310 5.87 3.76 -15.59
CA LEU A 310 5.27 2.48 -15.26
C LEU A 310 4.25 2.67 -14.14
N TYR A 311 3.12 1.98 -14.22
CA TYR A 311 2.02 2.10 -13.28
C TYR A 311 1.77 0.78 -12.57
N TYR A 312 1.68 0.84 -11.25
CA TYR A 312 1.37 -0.31 -10.41
C TYR A 312 0.46 0.10 -9.26
N GLY A 313 -0.23 -0.87 -8.68
CA GLY A 313 -1.08 -0.64 -7.51
C GLY A 313 -1.00 -1.76 -6.50
N VAL A 314 -1.36 -1.43 -5.26
CA VAL A 314 -1.47 -2.37 -4.16
C VAL A 314 -2.74 -2.08 -3.39
N VAL A 315 -3.55 -3.11 -3.15
CA VAL A 315 -4.73 -3.02 -2.28
C VAL A 315 -4.39 -3.68 -0.95
N LEU A 316 -4.61 -2.98 0.16
CA LEU A 316 -4.50 -3.51 1.52
C LEU A 316 -5.88 -3.63 2.14
N ALA A 317 -6.17 -4.77 2.75
CA ALA A 317 -7.43 -5.00 3.46
C ALA A 317 -7.21 -5.89 4.68
N GLY A 318 -8.11 -5.78 5.66
CA GLY A 318 -8.19 -6.71 6.79
C GLY A 318 -9.61 -7.15 7.07
N GLN A 319 -9.79 -7.95 8.11
CA GLN A 319 -11.09 -8.28 8.69
C GLN A 319 -10.93 -8.40 10.20
N SER A 320 -11.78 -7.69 10.94
CA SER A 320 -11.81 -7.76 12.39
C SER A 320 -12.44 -9.04 12.93
N ASP A 321 -12.52 -9.14 14.26
CA ASP A 321 -13.08 -10.32 14.91
C ASP A 321 -14.48 -10.65 14.38
N GLY A 322 -14.72 -11.93 14.09
CA GLY A 322 -15.88 -12.42 13.34
C GLY A 322 -15.72 -12.42 11.82
N GLY A 323 -14.56 -12.01 11.31
CA GLY A 323 -14.21 -12.05 9.89
C GLY A 323 -14.16 -13.44 9.29
N THR A 324 -14.23 -13.48 7.96
CA THR A 324 -14.09 -14.70 7.16
C THR A 324 -13.20 -14.45 5.96
N LEU A 325 -12.65 -15.51 5.36
CA LEU A 325 -11.92 -15.37 4.10
C LEU A 325 -12.81 -14.77 2.99
N THR A 326 -14.10 -15.07 2.98
CA THR A 326 -15.06 -14.48 2.02
C THR A 326 -15.18 -12.97 2.21
N SER A 327 -15.32 -12.49 3.45
CA SER A 327 -15.43 -11.06 3.70
C SER A 327 -14.12 -10.32 3.43
N LEU A 328 -12.97 -10.96 3.64
CA LEU A 328 -11.66 -10.44 3.22
C LEU A 328 -11.55 -10.30 1.70
N LYS A 329 -11.95 -11.34 0.95
CA LYS A 329 -11.99 -11.30 -0.52
C LYS A 329 -12.88 -10.18 -1.02
N ASN A 330 -14.06 -9.98 -0.43
CA ASN A 330 -14.95 -8.88 -0.78
C ASN A 330 -14.32 -7.50 -0.50
N ALA A 331 -13.50 -7.37 0.55
CA ALA A 331 -12.79 -6.11 0.83
C ALA A 331 -11.67 -5.84 -0.20
N ILE A 332 -10.94 -6.89 -0.61
CA ILE A 332 -9.96 -6.78 -1.70
C ILE A 332 -10.65 -6.43 -3.02
N ASP A 333 -11.77 -7.09 -3.35
CA ASP A 333 -12.54 -6.79 -4.56
C ASP A 333 -13.01 -5.33 -4.60
N LYS A 334 -13.43 -4.78 -3.45
CA LYS A 334 -13.76 -3.34 -3.32
C LYS A 334 -12.59 -2.43 -3.60
N GLY A 335 -11.39 -2.75 -3.13
CA GLY A 335 -10.19 -1.97 -3.42
C GLY A 335 -9.72 -2.10 -4.88
N LEU A 336 -9.82 -3.29 -5.47
CA LEU A 336 -9.52 -3.51 -6.89
C LEU A 336 -10.51 -2.75 -7.77
N TYR A 337 -11.79 -2.78 -7.42
CA TYR A 337 -12.85 -2.02 -8.07
C TYR A 337 -12.57 -0.52 -7.99
N PHE A 338 -12.25 0.00 -6.80
CA PHE A 338 -11.88 1.39 -6.61
C PHE A 338 -10.69 1.81 -7.49
N ALA A 339 -9.67 0.93 -7.61
CA ALA A 339 -8.51 1.21 -8.43
C ALA A 339 -8.83 1.30 -9.93
N ALA A 340 -9.75 0.45 -10.40
CA ALA A 340 -10.23 0.45 -11.77
C ALA A 340 -11.08 1.68 -12.08
N ASP A 341 -12.04 1.97 -11.20
CA ASP A 341 -12.96 3.10 -11.29
C ASP A 341 -12.25 4.46 -11.37
N HIS A 342 -11.14 4.60 -10.65
CA HIS A 342 -10.33 5.82 -10.63
C HIS A 342 -9.15 5.80 -11.63
N ASP A 343 -9.09 4.80 -12.52
CA ASP A 343 -8.00 4.58 -13.50
C ASP A 343 -6.59 4.72 -12.88
N LEU A 344 -6.39 4.12 -11.71
CA LEU A 344 -5.12 4.25 -10.98
C LEU A 344 -3.98 3.49 -11.68
N VAL A 345 -4.30 2.41 -12.39
CA VAL A 345 -3.33 1.60 -13.12
C VAL A 345 -3.83 1.38 -14.55
N PRO A 346 -3.50 2.28 -15.49
CA PRO A 346 -3.95 2.19 -16.87
C PRO A 346 -3.61 0.82 -17.48
N GLY A 347 -4.61 0.19 -18.10
CA GLY A 347 -4.47 -1.13 -18.75
C GLY A 347 -4.52 -2.35 -17.81
N ALA A 348 -4.61 -2.16 -16.49
CA ALA A 348 -4.76 -3.25 -15.53
C ALA A 348 -6.12 -3.98 -15.63
N PHE A 349 -7.13 -3.31 -16.20
CA PHE A 349 -8.47 -3.85 -16.41
C PHE A 349 -8.77 -3.94 -17.93
N VAL A 350 -9.65 -4.86 -18.35
CA VAL A 350 -9.88 -5.13 -19.78
C VAL A 350 -10.74 -4.02 -20.40
N GLU A 351 -10.33 -3.48 -21.55
CA GLU A 351 -11.22 -2.81 -22.49
C GLU A 351 -12.12 -3.87 -23.15
N GLY A 352 -13.42 -3.86 -22.84
CA GLY A 352 -14.40 -4.76 -23.47
C GLY A 352 -15.42 -5.38 -22.51
N CYS A 353 -15.94 -4.60 -21.56
CA CYS A 353 -17.07 -5.05 -20.74
C CYS A 353 -18.30 -5.32 -21.60
N LEU A 354 -19.02 -6.40 -21.28
CA LEU A 354 -20.38 -6.57 -21.75
C LEU A 354 -21.31 -5.81 -20.81
N CYS A 355 -21.84 -4.69 -21.29
CA CYS A 355 -22.57 -3.74 -20.46
C CYS A 355 -23.84 -4.37 -19.88
N GLY A 356 -23.98 -4.30 -18.55
CA GLY A 356 -25.10 -4.90 -17.83
C GLY A 356 -24.94 -6.39 -17.50
N ASP A 357 -23.83 -7.04 -17.86
CA ASP A 357 -23.51 -8.42 -17.45
C ASP A 357 -22.73 -8.42 -16.12
N ALA A 358 -23.35 -7.88 -15.07
CA ALA A 358 -22.74 -7.65 -13.77
C ALA A 358 -22.22 -8.94 -13.11
N ASN A 359 -22.82 -10.09 -13.42
CA ASN A 359 -22.36 -11.38 -12.91
C ASN A 359 -21.38 -12.12 -13.86
N ASN A 360 -21.00 -11.50 -14.98
CA ASN A 360 -20.07 -12.01 -16.00
C ASN A 360 -20.49 -13.38 -16.58
N SER A 361 -21.79 -13.56 -16.84
CA SER A 361 -22.38 -14.76 -17.43
C SER A 361 -22.30 -14.83 -18.96
N GLY A 362 -21.79 -13.77 -19.60
CA GLY A 362 -21.72 -13.61 -21.05
C GLY A 362 -22.97 -12.99 -21.66
N GLY A 363 -23.87 -12.42 -20.85
CA GLY A 363 -25.12 -11.81 -21.32
C GLY A 363 -25.92 -11.13 -20.21
N PHE A 364 -26.67 -10.10 -20.57
CA PHE A 364 -27.57 -9.42 -19.64
C PHE A 364 -28.84 -10.25 -19.35
N THR A 365 -29.15 -10.45 -18.07
CA THR A 365 -30.37 -11.06 -17.55
C THR A 365 -30.86 -10.37 -16.28
N ILE A 366 -32.04 -10.76 -15.77
CA ILE A 366 -32.53 -10.29 -14.46
C ILE A 366 -31.59 -10.69 -13.30
N SER A 367 -30.77 -11.73 -13.47
CA SER A 367 -29.80 -12.14 -12.48
C SER A 367 -28.70 -11.09 -12.28
N ASP A 368 -28.39 -10.28 -13.28
CA ASP A 368 -27.43 -9.17 -13.19
C ASP A 368 -27.99 -8.02 -12.35
N VAL A 369 -29.27 -7.72 -12.50
CA VAL A 369 -29.97 -6.75 -11.65
C VAL A 369 -29.93 -7.18 -10.19
N VAL A 370 -30.27 -8.45 -9.92
CA VAL A 370 -30.20 -9.02 -8.57
C VAL A 370 -28.76 -9.00 -8.06
N TYR A 371 -27.77 -9.25 -8.92
CA TYR A 371 -26.36 -9.19 -8.58
C TYR A 371 -25.94 -7.79 -8.14
N ILE A 372 -26.26 -6.74 -8.92
CA ILE A 372 -25.99 -5.34 -8.54
C ILE A 372 -26.68 -4.98 -7.23
N ILE A 373 -27.97 -5.30 -7.07
CA ILE A 373 -28.71 -5.01 -5.83
C ILE A 373 -28.06 -5.72 -4.63
N THR A 374 -27.65 -6.98 -4.80
CA THR A 374 -27.01 -7.76 -3.73
C THR A 374 -25.63 -7.19 -3.39
N ALA A 375 -24.84 -6.82 -4.40
CA ALA A 375 -23.53 -6.18 -4.22
C ALA A 375 -23.66 -4.85 -3.48
N VAL A 376 -24.61 -4.01 -3.88
CA VAL A 376 -24.82 -2.66 -3.33
C VAL A 376 -25.45 -2.69 -1.94
N PHE A 377 -26.48 -3.50 -1.69
CA PHE A 377 -27.27 -3.44 -0.44
C PHE A 377 -27.02 -4.59 0.54
N ALA A 378 -26.58 -5.76 0.05
CA ALA A 378 -26.43 -6.95 0.88
C ALA A 378 -24.96 -7.38 1.09
N GLY A 379 -24.01 -6.57 0.59
CA GLY A 379 -22.58 -6.87 0.69
C GLY A 379 -22.15 -8.09 -0.12
N GLY A 380 -22.88 -8.40 -1.20
CA GLY A 380 -22.51 -9.42 -2.16
C GLY A 380 -21.20 -9.12 -2.90
N PRO A 381 -20.68 -10.08 -3.69
CA PRO A 381 -19.48 -9.86 -4.49
C PRO A 381 -19.68 -8.74 -5.51
N LEU A 382 -18.65 -7.93 -5.73
CA LEU A 382 -18.66 -6.94 -6.81
C LEU A 382 -18.52 -7.62 -8.18
N PRO A 383 -18.92 -6.96 -9.28
CA PRO A 383 -18.57 -7.42 -10.61
C PRO A 383 -17.06 -7.54 -10.78
N SER A 384 -16.59 -8.47 -11.60
CA SER A 384 -15.15 -8.68 -11.83
C SER A 384 -14.44 -7.47 -12.45
N GLN A 385 -15.19 -6.57 -13.07
CA GLN A 385 -14.73 -5.29 -13.63
C GLN A 385 -15.81 -4.22 -13.42
N PRO A 386 -15.45 -2.96 -13.13
CA PRO A 386 -16.44 -1.91 -12.91
C PRO A 386 -17.45 -1.71 -14.03
N CYS A 387 -16.98 -1.74 -15.27
CA CYS A 387 -17.82 -1.53 -16.44
C CYS A 387 -18.87 -2.64 -16.67
N LEU A 388 -18.81 -3.79 -15.97
CA LEU A 388 -19.87 -4.79 -16.01
C LEU A 388 -21.09 -4.38 -15.16
N GLY A 389 -20.85 -3.58 -14.10
CA GLY A 389 -21.88 -3.12 -13.16
C GLY A 389 -22.42 -1.73 -13.42
N ASP A 390 -21.63 -0.85 -14.06
CA ASP A 390 -22.04 0.51 -14.46
C ASP A 390 -22.83 0.48 -15.78
N ALA A 391 -24.07 -0.01 -15.71
CA ALA A 391 -24.92 -0.21 -16.88
C ALA A 391 -25.39 1.10 -17.53
N ASN A 392 -25.39 2.20 -16.78
CA ASN A 392 -25.83 3.50 -17.29
C ASN A 392 -24.66 4.41 -17.73
N GLY A 393 -23.41 3.95 -17.61
CA GLY A 393 -22.21 4.67 -18.02
C GLY A 393 -21.92 5.92 -17.19
N SER A 394 -22.32 5.92 -15.91
CA SER A 394 -22.10 7.04 -14.99
C SER A 394 -20.68 7.14 -14.45
N GLY A 395 -19.89 6.08 -14.61
CA GLY A 395 -18.57 5.93 -14.02
C GLY A 395 -18.58 5.45 -12.58
N ASP A 396 -19.71 4.92 -12.07
CA ASP A 396 -19.86 4.36 -10.72
C ASP A 396 -20.91 3.22 -10.78
N MET A 397 -20.76 2.12 -10.01
CA MET A 397 -21.85 1.13 -9.86
C MET A 397 -22.69 1.45 -8.63
N SER A 398 -23.99 1.62 -8.83
CA SER A 398 -24.96 1.90 -7.77
C SER A 398 -26.34 1.28 -8.03
N VAL A 399 -27.32 1.61 -7.19
CA VAL A 399 -28.72 1.20 -7.42
C VAL A 399 -29.30 1.79 -8.70
N SER A 400 -28.79 2.92 -9.20
CA SER A 400 -29.26 3.49 -10.47
C SER A 400 -28.99 2.57 -11.66
N ASP A 401 -27.92 1.76 -11.61
CA ASP A 401 -27.61 0.77 -12.64
C ASP A 401 -28.61 -0.38 -12.63
N ALA A 402 -28.98 -0.87 -11.44
CA ALA A 402 -30.03 -1.87 -11.32
C ALA A 402 -31.38 -1.34 -11.85
N VAL A 403 -31.74 -0.10 -11.52
CA VAL A 403 -32.97 0.54 -12.03
C VAL A 403 -32.89 0.73 -13.55
N PHE A 404 -31.74 1.13 -14.08
CA PHE A 404 -31.51 1.30 -15.51
C PHE A 404 -31.70 -0.03 -16.25
N LEU A 405 -31.11 -1.13 -15.76
CA LEU A 405 -31.26 -2.46 -16.35
C LEU A 405 -32.70 -2.98 -16.29
N ILE A 406 -33.45 -2.71 -15.21
CA ILE A 406 -34.89 -3.00 -15.13
C ILE A 406 -35.64 -2.22 -16.21
N GLY A 407 -35.30 -0.94 -16.38
CA GLY A 407 -35.80 -0.04 -17.42
C GLY A 407 -35.63 -0.61 -18.83
N PHE A 408 -34.41 -1.02 -19.15
CA PHE A 408 -34.06 -1.64 -20.42
C PHE A 408 -34.83 -2.94 -20.65
N HIS A 409 -34.79 -3.88 -19.69
CA HIS A 409 -35.33 -5.23 -19.85
C HIS A 409 -36.85 -5.28 -19.99
N PHE A 410 -37.57 -4.52 -19.17
CA PHE A 410 -39.03 -4.63 -19.09
C PHE A 410 -39.77 -3.55 -19.87
N PHE A 411 -39.14 -2.40 -20.11
CA PHE A 411 -39.82 -1.22 -20.67
C PHE A 411 -39.22 -0.74 -22.00
N GLY A 412 -38.24 -1.47 -22.55
CA GLY A 412 -37.61 -1.11 -23.82
C GLY A 412 -36.83 0.20 -23.75
N GLY A 413 -36.21 0.48 -22.60
CA GLY A 413 -35.32 1.61 -22.41
C GLY A 413 -34.07 1.55 -23.31
N PRO A 414 -33.15 2.52 -23.18
CA PRO A 414 -31.88 2.51 -23.91
C PRO A 414 -31.03 1.28 -23.58
N GLU A 415 -30.23 0.81 -24.53
CA GLU A 415 -29.23 -0.24 -24.30
C GLU A 415 -28.18 0.21 -23.28
N PRO A 416 -27.63 -0.70 -22.44
CA PRO A 416 -26.56 -0.39 -21.50
C PRO A 416 -25.31 0.17 -22.17
N LEU A 417 -24.69 1.16 -21.54
CA LEU A 417 -23.48 1.83 -22.01
C LEU A 417 -22.37 1.60 -20.99
N CYS A 418 -21.22 1.09 -21.44
CA CYS A 418 -20.01 0.99 -20.63
C CYS A 418 -19.14 2.22 -20.86
N PRO A 419 -18.42 2.70 -19.83
CA PRO A 419 -17.37 3.72 -19.95
C PRO A 419 -16.24 3.37 -20.94
#